data_AF-A0A8T4GZT2-F1
#
_entry.id   AF-A0A8T4GZT2-F1
#
_cell.length_a   1.000
_cell.length_b   1.000
_cell.length_c   1.000
_cell.angle_alpha   90.00
_cell.angle_beta   90.00
_cell.angle_gamma   90.00
#
_symmetry.space_group_name_H-M   'P 1'
#
loop_
_entity.id
_entity.type
_entity.pdbx_description
1 polymer ?
#
loop_
_entity_poly.entity_id
_entity_poly.type
_entity_poly.pdbx_seq_one_letter_code
_entity_poly.pdbx_strand_id
1 'polypeptide(L)'
;MIDSARLWIGLLVGAAVVLGAVATRRFIATGERPLAPLAGAATAFAGVFALGEAAGYFRPARASVMTVLSLFVAVGLAVQWYRKQ
;
A
#
# COMPACT_ATOMS: atom_id res chain seq x y z
N MET A 1 -4.43 -21.44 -16.77
CA MET A 1 -3.66 -20.20 -16.98
C MET A 1 -3.82 -19.34 -15.74
N ILE A 2 -2.73 -18.88 -15.11
CA ILE A 2 -2.84 -17.91 -14.02
C ILE A 2 -3.18 -16.57 -14.66
N ASP A 3 -4.29 -15.95 -14.24
CA ASP A 3 -4.65 -14.61 -14.69
C ASP A 3 -3.55 -13.62 -14.32
N SER A 4 -3.03 -12.87 -15.30
CA SER A 4 -1.94 -11.89 -15.08
C SER A 4 -2.26 -10.90 -13.94
N ALA A 5 -3.53 -10.55 -13.76
CA ALA A 5 -3.98 -9.71 -12.65
C ALA A 5 -3.67 -10.32 -11.26
N ARG A 6 -3.78 -11.65 -11.10
CA ARG A 6 -3.48 -12.33 -9.83
C ARG A 6 -2.00 -12.27 -9.49
N LEU A 7 -1.13 -12.37 -10.50
CA LEU A 7 0.33 -12.24 -10.31
C LEU A 7 0.69 -10.85 -9.81
N TRP A 8 0.13 -9.82 -10.42
CA TRP A 8 0.34 -8.43 -10.01
C TRP A 8 -0.24 -8.14 -8.62
N ILE A 9 -1.43 -8.65 -8.30
CA ILE A 9 -2.00 -8.55 -6.94
C ILE A 9 -1.06 -9.22 -5.93
N GLY A 10 -0.59 -10.44 -6.22
CA GLY A 10 0.36 -11.15 -5.37
C GLY A 10 1.66 -10.36 -5.16
N LEU A 11 2.20 -9.75 -6.21
CA LEU A 11 3.38 -8.90 -6.15
C LEU A 11 3.16 -7.68 -5.24
N LEU A 12 2.03 -6.98 -5.40
CA LEU A 12 1.69 -5.80 -4.61
C LEU A 12 1.50 -6.15 -3.12
N VAL A 13 0.84 -7.28 -2.84
CA VAL A 13 0.72 -7.80 -1.47
C VAL A 13 2.10 -8.11 -0.89
N GLY A 14 2.97 -8.79 -1.66
CA GLY A 14 4.34 -9.07 -1.26
C GLY A 14 5.14 -7.79 -0.96
N ALA A 15 5.02 -6.78 -1.82
CA ALA A 15 5.65 -5.48 -1.61
C ALA A 15 5.15 -4.79 -0.32
N ALA A 16 3.84 -4.81 -0.05
CA ALA A 16 3.27 -4.26 1.18
C ALA A 16 3.81 -4.96 2.42
N VAL A 17 3.96 -6.29 2.39
CA VAL A 17 4.55 -7.07 3.50
C VAL A 17 6.02 -6.69 3.73
N VAL A 18 6.81 -6.62 2.66
CA VAL A 18 8.24 -6.23 2.76
C VAL A 18 8.38 -4.82 3.32
N LEU A 19 7.59 -3.87 2.82
CA LEU A 19 7.60 -2.49 3.31
C LEU A 19 7.16 -2.40 4.78
N GLY A 20 6.17 -3.19 5.18
CA GLY A 20 5.78 -3.34 6.59
C GLY A 20 6.91 -3.88 7.46
N ALA A 21 7.63 -4.91 7.01
CA ALA A 21 8.77 -5.45 7.73
C ALA A 21 9.93 -4.44 7.86
N VAL A 22 10.20 -3.67 6.80
CA VAL A 22 11.19 -2.58 6.81
C VAL A 22 10.77 -1.49 7.79
N ALA A 23 9.49 -1.10 7.78
CA ALA A 23 8.93 -0.14 8.72
C ALA A 23 9.15 -0.61 10.17
N THR A 24 8.73 -1.82 10.51
CA THR A 24 8.89 -2.40 11.84
C THR A 24 10.36 -2.43 12.27
N ARG A 25 11.27 -2.87 11.39
CA ARG A 25 12.70 -2.91 11.68
C ARG A 25 13.28 -1.53 11.95
N ARG A 26 12.89 -0.52 11.16
CA ARG A 26 13.32 0.87 11.38
C ARG A 26 12.80 1.41 12.71
N PHE A 27 11.52 1.18 13.01
CA PHE A 27 10.92 1.61 14.27
C PHE A 27 11.63 0.99 15.49
N ILE A 28 11.95 -0.30 15.44
CA ILE A 28 12.70 -0.98 16.51
C ILE A 28 14.11 -0.39 16.65
N ALA A 29 14.76 -0.04 15.55
CA ALA A 29 16.13 0.45 15.57
C ALA A 29 16.27 1.93 16.00
N THR A 30 15.33 2.79 15.60
CA THR A 30 15.45 4.25 15.81
C THR A 30 14.43 4.83 16.77
N GLY A 31 13.36 4.09 17.11
CA GLY A 31 12.22 4.60 17.87
C GLY A 31 11.33 5.59 17.09
N GLU A 32 11.70 5.92 15.85
CA GLU A 32 10.97 6.88 15.04
C GLU A 32 9.94 6.23 14.14
N ARG A 33 8.78 6.89 13.99
CA ARG A 33 7.73 6.45 13.06
C ARG A 33 8.28 6.40 11.62
N PRO A 34 8.30 5.22 10.97
CA PRO A 34 8.90 5.01 9.66
C PRO A 34 7.91 5.40 8.54
N LEU A 35 7.70 6.70 8.35
CA LEU A 35 6.63 7.24 7.48
C LEU A 35 6.75 6.83 6.00
N ALA A 36 7.98 6.84 5.45
CA ALA A 36 8.21 6.51 4.04
C ALA A 36 7.83 5.06 3.67
N PRO A 37 8.31 4.00 4.36
CA PRO A 37 7.90 2.63 4.03
C PRO A 37 6.41 2.38 4.29
N LEU A 38 5.81 3.03 5.29
CA LEU A 38 4.36 2.95 5.51
C LEU A 38 3.56 3.60 4.37
N ALA A 39 4.02 4.74 3.84
CA ALA A 39 3.41 5.36 2.67
C ALA A 39 3.46 4.43 1.45
N GLY A 40 4.61 3.79 1.22
CA GLY A 40 4.75 2.80 0.14
C GLY A 40 3.81 1.60 0.29
N ALA A 41 3.65 1.08 1.52
CA ALA A 41 2.72 -0.03 1.79
C ALA A 41 1.26 0.37 1.50
N ALA A 42 0.86 1.59 1.90
CA ALA A 42 -0.47 2.11 1.61
C ALA A 42 -0.71 2.26 0.10
N THR A 43 0.28 2.73 -0.67
CA THR A 43 0.20 2.79 -2.13
C THR A 43 0.07 1.39 -2.76
N ALA A 44 0.79 0.39 -2.24
CA ALA A 44 0.67 -0.98 -2.71
C ALA A 44 -0.75 -1.54 -2.50
N PHE A 45 -1.38 -1.25 -1.35
CA PHE A 45 -2.79 -1.61 -1.11
C PHE A 45 -3.74 -0.91 -2.08
N ALA A 46 -3.53 0.37 -2.39
CA ALA A 46 -4.33 1.06 -3.39
C ALA A 46 -4.26 0.35 -4.76
N GLY A 47 -3.06 -0.09 -5.16
CA GLY A 47 -2.87 -0.88 -6.38
C GLY A 47 -3.62 -2.22 -6.36
N VAL A 48 -3.66 -2.91 -5.22
CA VAL A 48 -4.40 -4.19 -5.07
C VAL A 48 -5.89 -3.98 -5.31
N PHE A 49 -6.48 -2.94 -4.71
CA PHE A 49 -7.90 -2.66 -4.86
C PHE A 49 -8.24 -2.21 -6.28
N ALA A 50 -7.45 -1.31 -6.88
CA ALA A 50 -7.66 -0.85 -8.25
C ALA A 50 -7.55 -2.00 -9.26
N LEU A 51 -6.54 -2.86 -9.10
CA LEU A 51 -6.35 -3.99 -10.01
C LEU A 51 -7.40 -5.10 -9.79
N GLY A 52 -7.80 -5.33 -8.54
CA GLY A 52 -8.88 -6.27 -8.22
C GLY A 52 -10.25 -5.78 -8.71
N GLU A 53 -10.48 -4.47 -8.76
CA GLU A 53 -11.65 -3.89 -9.43
C GLU A 53 -11.61 -4.14 -10.93
N ALA A 54 -10.50 -3.80 -11.59
CA ALA A 54 -10.33 -3.95 -13.04
C ALA A 54 -10.44 -5.42 -13.50
N ALA A 55 -10.01 -6.36 -12.67
CA ALA A 55 -10.11 -7.79 -12.94
C ALA A 55 -11.47 -8.42 -12.54
N GLY A 56 -12.40 -7.63 -11.99
CA GLY A 56 -13.73 -8.10 -11.58
C GLY A 56 -13.77 -8.93 -10.29
N TYR A 57 -12.68 -8.94 -9.50
CA TYR A 57 -12.61 -9.67 -8.23
C TYR A 57 -13.33 -8.95 -7.08
N PHE A 58 -13.40 -7.62 -7.14
CA PHE A 58 -14.02 -6.81 -6.10
C PHE A 58 -15.25 -6.06 -6.64
N ARG A 59 -16.21 -5.81 -5.75
CA ARG A 59 -17.35 -4.93 -6.08
C ARG A 59 -16.82 -3.52 -6.36
N PRO A 60 -17.16 -2.89 -7.50
CA PRO A 60 -16.57 -1.62 -7.94
C PRO A 60 -16.61 -0.54 -6.86
N ALA A 61 -17.81 -0.24 -6.33
CA ALA A 61 -17.99 0.78 -5.31
C ALA A 61 -17.13 0.55 -4.04
N ARG A 62 -16.90 -0.69 -3.62
CA ARG A 62 -16.06 -0.99 -2.44
C ARG A 62 -14.58 -0.85 -2.77
N ALA A 63 -14.17 -1.32 -3.95
CA ALA A 63 -12.78 -1.29 -4.38
C ALA A 63 -12.30 0.15 -4.63
N SER A 64 -13.13 0.98 -5.26
CA SER A 64 -12.80 2.40 -5.47
C SER A 64 -12.67 3.15 -4.15
N VAL A 65 -13.59 2.93 -3.20
CA VAL A 65 -13.50 3.53 -1.85
C VAL A 65 -12.22 3.12 -1.14
N MET A 66 -11.88 1.83 -1.14
CA MET A 66 -10.65 1.34 -0.50
C MET A 66 -9.39 1.88 -1.19
N THR A 67 -9.38 1.94 -2.52
CA THR A 67 -8.30 2.55 -3.30
C THR A 67 -8.08 4.00 -2.87
N VAL A 68 -9.15 4.79 -2.83
CA VAL A 68 -9.09 6.20 -2.44
C VAL A 68 -8.61 6.35 -1.00
N LEU A 69 -9.15 5.58 -0.06
CA LEU A 69 -8.73 5.61 1.34
C LEU A 69 -7.24 5.26 1.50
N SER A 70 -6.76 4.23 0.79
CA SER A 70 -5.36 3.85 0.79
C SER A 70 -4.46 4.96 0.23
N LEU A 71 -4.88 5.63 -0.85
CA LEU A 71 -4.15 6.78 -1.40
C LEU A 71 -4.15 7.98 -0.46
N PHE A 72 -5.27 8.28 0.21
CA PHE A 72 -5.33 9.34 1.22
C PHE A 72 -4.35 9.09 2.36
N VAL A 73 -4.26 7.84 2.83
CA VAL A 73 -3.28 7.44 3.86
C VAL A 73 -1.85 7.59 3.33
N ALA A 74 -1.57 7.11 2.10
CA ALA A 74 -0.25 7.21 1.49
C ALA A 74 0.22 8.67 1.36
N VAL A 75 -0.66 9.54 0.84
CA VAL A 75 -0.39 10.98 0.72
C VAL A 75 -0.21 11.62 2.08
N GLY A 76 -1.07 11.32 3.06
CA GLY A 76 -0.94 11.83 4.42
C GLY A 76 0.40 11.48 5.06
N LEU A 77 0.85 10.23 4.91
CA LEU A 77 2.15 9.77 5.40
C LEU A 77 3.32 10.42 4.64
N ALA A 78 3.21 10.57 3.32
CA ALA A 78 4.22 11.23 2.51
C ALA A 78 4.38 12.72 2.89
N VAL A 79 3.27 13.43 3.08
CA VAL A 79 3.28 14.83 3.53
C VAL A 79 3.91 14.95 4.92
N GLN A 80 3.57 14.07 5.85
CA GLN A 80 4.21 14.06 7.17
C GLN A 80 5.71 13.77 7.09
N TRP A 81 6.14 12.91 6.17
CA TRP A 81 7.55 12.62 5.93
C TRP A 81 8.30 13.85 5.40
N TYR A 82 7.74 14.54 4.40
CA TYR A 82 8.31 15.79 3.89
C TYR A 82 8.41 16.88 4.95
N ARG A 83 7.44 16.98 5.87
CA ARG A 83 7.48 17.96 6.97
C ARG A 83 8.52 17.65 8.05
N LYS A 84 9.04 16.42 8.10
CA LYS A 84 10.08 15.99 9.06
C LYS A 84 11.50 16.18 8.55
N GLN A 85 11.68 16.39 7.24
CA GLN A 85 12.97 16.76 6.64
C GLN A 85 13.27 18.23 6.87
#